data_AF-A0A0T5YWK8-F1
#
_entry.id   AF-A0A0T5YWK8-F1
#
_cell.length_a   1.000
_cell.length_b   1.000
_cell.length_c   1.000
_cell.angle_alpha   90.00
_cell.angle_beta   90.00
_cell.angle_gamma   90.00
#
_symmetry.space_group_name_H-M   'P 1'
#
loop_
_entity.id
_entity.type
_entity.pdbx_description
1 polymer ?
#
loop_
_entity_poly.entity_id
_entity_poly.type
_entity_poly.pdbx_seq_one_letter_code
_entity_poly.pdbx_strand_id
1 'polypeptide(L)'
;MTKRRFDTEVLLEQMLAGSEEAIQSFYERYRGRIYRFIARQCGADNYGSQVYRAVWSRFIAARRRCSTIRQYKVELYRELHEALWEFGGGCDGMLYTSPELILKVDDDTKWGVLLLEEVRCLPKHLRECFLFRYEIGLTPTAIGAVLGKPTAQVSDQLAQAEEDLLTSLEVSGFSKHLELKAVYQLTRQIKPPALWDMAVLGSVPEWLEWGGEYTMAQPTISPPGVSGMKQIASSLSTTRKSMHRHELFYNVIEYRN
;
A
#
# COMPACT_ATOMS: atom_id res chain seq x y z
N MET A 1 7.66 9.09 -31.07
CA MET A 1 8.47 9.10 -29.83
C MET A 1 7.55 8.95 -28.63
N THR A 2 7.29 7.71 -28.21
CA THR A 2 6.18 7.33 -27.31
C THR A 2 6.70 7.02 -25.90
N LYS A 3 7.44 7.95 -25.30
CA LYS A 3 8.13 7.72 -24.01
C LYS A 3 7.43 8.35 -22.79
N ARG A 4 6.32 9.08 -22.97
CA ARG A 4 5.83 10.07 -21.96
C ARG A 4 4.72 9.64 -21.00
N ARG A 5 3.98 8.57 -21.25
CA ARG A 5 2.79 8.21 -20.43
C ARG A 5 3.11 7.28 -19.23
N PHE A 6 4.26 6.61 -19.25
CA PHE A 6 4.55 5.53 -18.29
C PHE A 6 5.80 5.77 -17.44
N ASP A 7 6.49 6.89 -17.57
CA ASP A 7 7.64 7.19 -16.70
C ASP A 7 7.13 7.76 -15.37
N THR A 8 7.60 7.20 -14.26
CA THR A 8 7.23 7.68 -12.92
C THR A 8 7.66 9.12 -12.70
N GLU A 9 8.81 9.54 -13.25
CA GLU A 9 9.27 10.93 -13.10
C GLU A 9 8.34 11.89 -13.82
N VAL A 10 7.91 11.55 -15.04
CA VAL A 10 6.94 12.35 -15.81
C VAL A 10 5.58 12.43 -15.10
N LEU A 11 5.11 11.33 -14.50
CA LEU A 11 3.89 11.36 -13.69
C LEU A 11 4.05 12.31 -12.50
N LEU A 12 5.17 12.28 -11.79
CA LEU A 12 5.42 13.18 -10.66
C LEU A 12 5.49 14.65 -11.11
N GLU A 13 6.08 14.96 -12.26
CA GLU A 13 6.08 16.31 -12.84
C GLU A 13 4.66 16.80 -13.12
N GLN A 14 3.83 15.96 -13.75
CA GLN A 14 2.44 16.28 -14.07
C GLN A 14 1.57 16.40 -12.81
N MET A 15 1.82 15.58 -11.80
CA MET A 15 1.17 15.68 -10.49
C MET A 15 1.52 16.99 -9.78
N LEU A 16 2.78 17.45 -9.85
CA LEU A 16 3.17 18.75 -9.32
C LEU A 16 2.40 19.89 -10.01
N ALA A 17 2.20 19.78 -11.32
CA ALA A 17 1.37 20.69 -12.10
C ALA A 17 -0.14 20.56 -11.81
N GLY A 18 -0.57 19.55 -11.04
CA GLY A 18 -1.96 19.34 -10.63
C GLY A 18 -2.81 18.49 -11.58
N SER A 19 -2.21 17.68 -12.47
CA SER A 19 -2.98 16.76 -13.32
C SER A 19 -3.59 15.62 -12.49
N GLU A 20 -4.91 15.51 -12.56
CA GLU A 20 -5.67 14.43 -11.94
C GLU A 20 -5.33 13.07 -12.57
N GLU A 21 -5.22 13.01 -13.90
CA GLU A 21 -4.91 11.78 -14.63
C GLU A 21 -3.54 11.22 -14.25
N ALA A 22 -2.56 12.11 -14.00
CA ALA A 22 -1.25 11.73 -13.51
C ALA A 22 -1.31 11.16 -12.08
N ILE A 23 -2.14 11.74 -11.21
CA ILE A 23 -2.39 11.21 -9.85
C ILE A 23 -2.99 9.82 -9.93
N GLN A 24 -4.04 9.63 -10.74
CA GLN A 24 -4.70 8.33 -10.90
C GLN A 24 -3.71 7.28 -11.44
N SER A 25 -2.92 7.64 -12.46
CA SER A 25 -1.91 6.73 -13.04
C SER A 25 -0.79 6.38 -12.06
N PHE A 26 -0.35 7.35 -11.25
CA PHE A 26 0.64 7.12 -10.20
C PHE A 26 0.07 6.24 -9.09
N TYR A 27 -1.17 6.51 -8.67
CA TYR A 27 -1.90 5.72 -7.69
C TYR A 27 -1.98 4.25 -8.11
N GLU A 28 -2.40 3.95 -9.34
CA GLU A 28 -2.48 2.57 -9.85
C GLU A 28 -1.15 1.81 -9.73
N ARG A 29 -0.03 2.51 -9.95
CA ARG A 29 1.32 1.94 -9.87
C ARG A 29 1.82 1.72 -8.45
N TYR A 30 1.47 2.62 -7.52
CA TYR A 30 2.04 2.65 -6.17
C TYR A 30 1.11 2.09 -5.09
N ARG A 31 -0.21 2.03 -5.33
CA ARG A 31 -1.24 1.61 -4.37
C ARG A 31 -0.91 0.29 -3.67
N GLY A 32 -0.44 -0.71 -4.42
CA GLY A 32 -0.09 -2.01 -3.86
C GLY A 32 1.08 -1.95 -2.88
N ARG A 33 2.10 -1.14 -3.18
CA ARG A 33 3.29 -1.00 -2.32
C ARG A 33 2.94 -0.25 -1.04
N ILE A 34 2.22 0.87 -1.16
CA ILE A 34 1.80 1.69 -0.03
C ILE A 34 0.83 0.89 0.87
N TYR A 35 -0.12 0.19 0.26
CA TYR A 35 -1.04 -0.67 0.99
C TYR A 35 -0.31 -1.76 1.79
N ARG A 36 0.58 -2.55 1.15
CA ARG A 36 1.30 -3.62 1.84
C ARG A 36 2.24 -3.09 2.91
N PHE A 37 2.85 -1.92 2.69
CA PHE A 37 3.66 -1.27 3.70
C PHE A 37 2.83 -0.97 4.96
N ILE A 38 1.67 -0.33 4.81
CA ILE A 38 0.78 0.01 5.93
C ILE A 38 0.22 -1.26 6.57
N ALA A 39 -0.33 -2.18 5.78
CA ALA A 39 -0.97 -3.39 6.26
C ALA A 39 0.00 -4.29 7.06
N ARG A 40 1.29 -4.31 6.71
CA ARG A 40 2.32 -5.07 7.44
C ARG A 40 2.82 -4.37 8.70
N GLN A 41 2.51 -3.09 8.89
CA GLN A 41 2.82 -2.36 10.12
C GLN A 41 1.67 -2.37 11.13
N CYS A 42 0.43 -2.21 10.67
CA CYS A 42 -0.71 -2.01 11.55
C CYS A 42 -1.94 -2.86 11.23
N GLY A 43 -1.91 -3.69 10.20
CA GLY A 43 -3.08 -4.46 9.74
C GLY A 43 -3.96 -3.71 8.72
N ALA A 44 -5.01 -4.40 8.27
CA ALA A 44 -5.93 -3.95 7.21
C ALA A 44 -7.34 -3.59 7.75
N ASP A 45 -7.43 -3.22 9.01
CA ASP A 45 -8.66 -2.80 9.68
C ASP A 45 -9.01 -1.33 9.35
N ASN A 46 -10.03 -0.78 10.04
CA ASN A 46 -10.42 0.62 9.88
C ASN A 46 -9.26 1.57 10.14
N TYR A 47 -8.35 1.20 11.03
CA TYR A 47 -7.16 1.97 11.32
C TYR A 47 -6.22 2.03 10.10
N GLY A 48 -5.88 0.89 9.50
CA GLY A 48 -5.08 0.86 8.26
C GLY A 48 -5.71 1.67 7.13
N SER A 49 -7.04 1.66 7.01
CA SER A 49 -7.76 2.42 5.98
C SER A 49 -7.61 3.95 6.13
N GLN A 50 -7.57 4.42 7.38
CA GLN A 50 -7.40 5.84 7.71
C GLN A 50 -5.97 6.29 7.40
N VAL A 51 -4.98 5.52 7.82
CA VAL A 51 -3.56 5.77 7.48
C VAL A 51 -3.39 5.82 5.96
N TYR A 52 -3.96 4.84 5.24
CA TYR A 52 -3.87 4.78 3.79
C TYR A 52 -4.45 6.03 3.12
N ARG A 53 -5.64 6.48 3.55
CA ARG A 53 -6.26 7.70 3.02
C ARG A 53 -5.46 8.95 3.36
N ALA A 54 -4.96 9.05 4.61
CA ALA A 54 -4.17 10.20 5.07
C ALA A 54 -2.86 10.35 4.29
N VAL A 55 -2.15 9.25 4.02
CA VAL A 55 -0.92 9.27 3.22
C VAL A 55 -1.20 9.85 1.82
N TRP A 56 -2.25 9.38 1.15
CA TRP A 56 -2.57 9.85 -0.20
C TRP A 56 -3.04 11.31 -0.22
N SER A 57 -3.89 11.72 0.73
CA SER A 57 -4.38 13.10 0.79
C SER A 57 -3.24 14.09 1.05
N ARG A 58 -2.38 13.80 2.04
CA ARG A 58 -1.25 14.65 2.38
C ARG A 58 -0.18 14.65 1.31
N PHE A 59 0.11 13.50 0.69
CA PHE A 59 1.02 13.44 -0.44
C PHE A 59 0.53 14.32 -1.61
N ILE A 60 -0.76 14.25 -1.98
CA ILE A 60 -1.30 15.11 -3.04
C ILE A 60 -1.24 16.58 -2.64
N ALA A 61 -1.55 16.93 -1.39
CA ALA A 61 -1.43 18.30 -0.89
C ALA A 61 0.02 18.81 -0.89
N ALA A 62 1.00 17.93 -0.64
CA ALA A 62 2.43 18.26 -0.59
C ALA A 62 2.96 18.84 -1.91
N ARG A 63 2.24 18.67 -3.03
CA ARG A 63 2.58 19.29 -4.31
C ARG A 63 2.71 20.82 -4.22
N ARG A 64 1.96 21.46 -3.33
CA ARG A 64 1.96 22.93 -3.15
C ARG A 64 3.24 23.45 -2.48
N ARG A 65 3.90 22.61 -1.70
CA ARG A 65 5.14 22.94 -0.95
C ARG A 65 6.40 22.41 -1.62
N CYS A 66 6.28 21.51 -2.60
CA CYS A 66 7.41 20.91 -3.29
C CYS A 66 7.80 21.70 -4.54
N SER A 67 9.08 22.01 -4.66
CA SER A 67 9.63 22.71 -5.82
C SER A 67 10.23 21.77 -6.88
N THR A 68 10.53 20.53 -6.51
CA THR A 68 11.17 19.54 -7.38
C THR A 68 10.51 18.17 -7.26
N ILE A 69 10.56 17.35 -8.33
CA ILE A 69 10.06 15.97 -8.29
C ILE A 69 10.79 15.10 -7.28
N ARG A 70 12.07 15.37 -7.01
CA ARG A 70 12.85 14.64 -6.02
C ARG A 70 12.33 14.91 -4.61
N GLN A 71 12.11 16.18 -4.26
CA GLN A 71 11.50 16.54 -2.98
C GLN A 71 10.11 15.91 -2.87
N TYR A 72 9.28 16.05 -3.91
CA TYR A 72 7.93 15.50 -3.91
C TYR A 72 7.89 13.99 -3.69
N LYS A 73 8.77 13.24 -4.36
CA LYS A 73 8.88 11.79 -4.16
C LYS A 73 9.31 11.43 -2.73
N VAL A 74 10.20 12.21 -2.11
CA VAL A 74 10.59 12.01 -0.71
C VAL A 74 9.42 12.28 0.22
N GLU A 75 8.57 13.28 -0.08
CA GLU A 75 7.38 13.55 0.72
C GLU A 75 6.45 12.35 0.82
N LEU A 76 6.20 11.60 -0.27
CA LEU A 76 5.38 10.38 -0.19
C LEU A 76 5.83 9.44 0.94
N TYR A 77 7.14 9.24 1.08
CA TYR A 77 7.70 8.34 2.07
C TYR A 77 7.75 8.96 3.46
N ARG A 78 7.88 10.29 3.54
CA ARG A 78 7.76 11.02 4.81
C ARG A 78 6.32 10.97 5.34
N GLU A 79 5.32 11.25 4.49
CA GLU A 79 3.90 11.14 4.84
C GLU A 79 3.55 9.71 5.27
N LEU A 80 4.16 8.69 4.65
CA LEU A 80 4.00 7.29 5.03
C LEU A 80 4.49 7.01 6.47
N HIS A 81 5.65 7.56 6.83
CA HIS A 81 6.20 7.47 8.19
C HIS A 81 5.36 8.27 9.19
N GLU A 82 5.06 9.53 8.89
CA GLU A 82 4.37 10.46 9.78
C GLU A 82 2.93 10.00 10.06
N ALA A 83 2.18 9.56 9.05
CA ALA A 83 0.84 9.03 9.25
C ALA A 83 0.86 7.78 10.15
N LEU A 84 1.82 6.88 9.97
CA LEU A 84 1.94 5.71 10.85
C LEU A 84 2.33 6.08 12.28
N TRP A 85 3.05 7.18 12.49
CA TRP A 85 3.36 7.65 13.84
C TRP A 85 2.15 8.27 14.52
N GLU A 86 1.47 9.18 13.83
CA GLU A 86 0.31 9.92 14.33
C GLU A 86 -0.84 8.99 14.71
N PHE A 87 -1.15 8.05 13.82
CA PHE A 87 -2.24 7.12 14.04
C PHE A 87 -1.75 5.94 14.94
N GLY A 88 -0.47 5.55 14.87
CA GLY A 88 0.00 4.24 15.34
C GLY A 88 0.31 4.13 16.82
N GLY A 89 -0.16 5.08 17.63
CA GLY A 89 -0.01 5.07 19.09
C GLY A 89 -0.83 4.01 19.82
N GLY A 90 -1.72 3.28 19.14
CA GLY A 90 -2.61 2.28 19.76
C GLY A 90 -2.55 0.87 19.17
N CYS A 91 -1.75 0.62 18.12
CA CYS A 91 -1.66 -0.68 17.47
C CYS A 91 -0.51 -1.53 18.04
N ASP A 92 -0.50 -1.70 19.36
CA ASP A 92 0.34 -2.70 20.03
C ASP A 92 -0.55 -3.93 20.29
N GLY A 93 -0.59 -4.85 19.32
CA GLY A 93 -1.19 -6.18 19.54
C GLY A 93 -2.69 -6.37 19.24
N MET A 94 -3.32 -5.64 18.31
CA MET A 94 -4.66 -6.04 17.84
C MET A 94 -4.55 -7.14 16.77
N LEU A 95 -5.18 -8.29 17.06
CA LEU A 95 -5.25 -9.49 16.23
C LEU A 95 -5.69 -9.17 14.79
N TYR A 96 -4.78 -9.38 13.84
CA TYR A 96 -5.10 -9.40 12.42
C TYR A 96 -5.66 -10.78 12.07
N THR A 97 -6.91 -10.84 11.66
CA THR A 97 -7.33 -11.91 10.75
C THR A 97 -6.89 -11.50 9.37
N SER A 98 -5.95 -12.25 8.80
CA SER A 98 -5.60 -12.11 7.39
C SER A 98 -6.82 -12.35 6.53
N PRO A 99 -7.33 -11.34 5.78
CA PRO A 99 -8.23 -11.63 4.68
C PRO A 99 -7.35 -12.27 3.62
N GLU A 100 -7.30 -13.60 3.67
CA GLU A 100 -6.84 -14.45 2.57
C GLU A 100 -5.33 -14.39 2.29
N LEU A 101 -4.51 -14.80 3.26
CA LEU A 101 -3.36 -15.65 2.94
C LEU A 101 -3.84 -17.08 2.63
N ILE A 102 -4.80 -17.24 1.72
CA ILE A 102 -4.97 -18.49 1.00
C ILE A 102 -4.09 -18.39 -0.24
N LEU A 103 -2.79 -18.25 -0.02
CA LEU A 103 -1.85 -18.70 -1.03
C LEU A 103 -2.09 -20.21 -1.15
N LYS A 104 -2.21 -20.73 -2.37
CA LYS A 104 -2.07 -22.18 -2.54
C LYS A 104 -0.71 -22.51 -1.96
N VAL A 105 -0.68 -23.19 -0.81
CA VAL A 105 0.56 -23.49 -0.09
C VAL A 105 1.28 -24.55 -0.89
N ASP A 106 2.09 -24.11 -1.86
CA ASP A 106 3.26 -24.86 -2.27
C ASP A 106 4.39 -24.62 -1.26
N ASP A 107 5.41 -25.48 -1.29
CA ASP A 107 6.54 -25.42 -0.36
C ASP A 107 7.33 -24.11 -0.46
N ASP A 108 7.26 -23.39 -1.58
CA ASP A 108 7.98 -22.15 -1.82
C ASP A 108 7.28 -20.94 -1.19
N THR A 109 5.95 -20.98 -1.13
CA THR A 109 5.14 -19.85 -0.63
C THR A 109 5.01 -19.85 0.90
N LYS A 110 5.23 -20.99 1.57
CA LYS A 110 5.19 -21.10 3.04
C LYS A 110 6.19 -20.18 3.72
N TRP A 111 7.39 -20.01 3.13
CA TRP A 111 8.43 -19.14 3.68
C TRP A 111 8.06 -17.67 3.59
N GLY A 112 7.34 -17.28 2.55
CA GLY A 112 6.78 -15.93 2.44
C GLY A 112 5.77 -15.64 3.55
N VAL A 113 4.92 -16.61 3.89
CA VAL A 113 3.95 -16.48 4.99
C VAL A 113 4.67 -16.36 6.34
N LEU A 114 5.58 -17.29 6.66
CA LEU A 114 6.33 -17.26 7.91
C LEU A 114 7.16 -15.98 8.04
N LEU A 115 7.83 -15.55 6.97
CA LEU A 115 8.57 -14.29 6.96
C LEU A 115 7.67 -13.10 7.30
N LEU A 116 6.44 -13.05 6.79
CA LEU A 116 5.54 -11.95 7.14
C LEU A 116 5.09 -11.98 8.59
N GLU A 117 4.92 -13.16 9.19
CA GLU A 117 4.63 -13.28 10.62
C GLU A 117 5.82 -12.80 11.46
N GLU A 118 7.05 -13.20 11.11
CA GLU A 118 8.26 -12.74 11.81
C GLU A 118 8.49 -11.23 11.64
N VAL A 119 8.25 -10.69 10.44
CA VAL A 119 8.34 -9.23 10.18
C VAL A 119 7.38 -8.45 11.08
N ARG A 120 6.23 -9.02 11.47
CA ARG A 120 5.30 -8.35 12.39
C ARG A 120 5.83 -8.30 13.81
N CYS A 121 6.55 -9.33 14.24
CA CYS A 121 7.14 -9.46 15.56
C CYS A 121 8.38 -8.58 15.76
N LEU A 122 8.99 -8.08 14.67
CA LEU A 122 10.08 -7.13 14.75
C LEU A 122 9.68 -5.85 15.53
N PRO A 123 10.58 -5.29 16.34
CA PRO A 123 10.42 -3.96 16.92
C PRO A 123 10.05 -2.93 15.85
N LYS A 124 9.11 -2.02 16.17
CA LYS A 124 8.52 -1.06 15.22
C LYS A 124 9.55 -0.36 14.33
N HIS A 125 10.65 0.09 14.92
CA HIS A 125 11.71 0.81 14.21
C HIS A 125 12.52 -0.07 13.22
N LEU A 126 12.73 -1.36 13.54
CA LEU A 126 13.36 -2.33 12.65
C LEU A 126 12.42 -2.74 11.52
N ARG A 127 11.16 -3.04 11.87
CA ARG A 127 10.09 -3.36 10.93
C ARG A 127 9.90 -2.27 9.88
N GLU A 128 9.84 -1.00 10.30
CA GLU A 128 9.68 0.13 9.39
C GLU A 128 10.87 0.26 8.42
N CYS A 129 12.11 0.17 8.91
CA CYS A 129 13.31 0.21 8.06
C CYS A 129 13.32 -0.94 7.06
N PHE A 130 13.02 -2.15 7.53
CA PHE A 130 12.92 -3.34 6.69
C PHE A 130 11.87 -3.17 5.59
N LEU A 131 10.67 -2.69 5.91
CA LEU A 131 9.62 -2.47 4.91
C LEU A 131 9.98 -1.36 3.91
N PHE A 132 10.67 -0.29 4.32
CA PHE A 132 11.15 0.70 3.35
C PHE A 132 12.19 0.10 2.40
N ARG A 133 13.09 -0.73 2.92
CA ARG A 133 14.14 -1.39 2.13
C ARG A 133 13.58 -2.41 1.16
N TYR A 134 12.67 -3.26 1.63
CA TYR A 134 12.15 -4.39 0.89
C TYR A 134 10.87 -4.01 0.14
N GLU A 135 9.79 -3.58 0.79
CA GLU A 135 8.53 -3.26 0.11
C GLU A 135 8.65 -2.09 -0.86
N ILE A 136 9.18 -0.95 -0.39
CA ILE A 136 9.27 0.28 -1.18
C ILE A 136 10.47 0.25 -2.12
N GLY A 137 11.60 -0.30 -1.66
CA GLY A 137 12.84 -0.42 -2.43
C GLY A 137 13.81 0.75 -2.22
N LEU A 138 13.77 1.41 -1.07
CA LEU A 138 14.69 2.51 -0.74
C LEU A 138 16.09 2.01 -0.36
N THR A 139 17.11 2.82 -0.64
CA THR A 139 18.48 2.61 -0.16
C THR A 139 18.60 3.07 1.30
N PRO A 140 19.60 2.60 2.06
CA PRO A 140 19.82 3.04 3.44
C PRO A 140 19.94 4.58 3.56
N THR A 141 20.61 5.23 2.61
CA THR A 141 20.72 6.69 2.55
C THR A 141 19.36 7.37 2.34
N ALA A 142 18.52 6.83 1.44
CA ALA A 142 17.19 7.37 1.21
C ALA A 142 16.27 7.17 2.41
N ILE A 143 16.35 6.01 3.08
CA ILE A 143 15.63 5.72 4.32
C ILE A 143 16.06 6.71 5.41
N GLY A 144 17.37 6.96 5.57
CA GLY A 144 17.89 7.95 6.51
C GLY A 144 17.34 9.35 6.26
N ALA A 145 17.24 9.77 5.00
CA ALA A 145 16.65 11.06 4.62
C ALA A 145 15.14 11.15 4.91
N VAL A 146 14.41 10.03 4.80
CA VAL A 146 12.98 9.97 5.14
C VAL A 146 12.76 10.00 6.64
N LEU A 147 13.55 9.22 7.40
CA LEU A 147 13.40 9.04 8.84
C LEU A 147 14.17 10.06 9.70
N GLY A 148 14.95 10.96 9.09
CA GLY A 148 15.82 11.89 9.81
C GLY A 148 16.95 11.21 10.59
N LYS A 149 17.45 10.05 10.11
CA LYS A 149 18.47 9.24 10.77
C LYS A 149 19.78 9.19 9.98
N PRO A 150 20.95 9.06 10.64
CA PRO A 150 22.21 8.78 9.97
C PRO A 150 22.16 7.48 9.16
N THR A 151 22.81 7.44 7.99
CA THR A 151 22.85 6.23 7.14
C THR A 151 23.46 5.02 7.86
N ALA A 152 24.49 5.23 8.70
CA ALA A 152 25.08 4.15 9.50
C ALA A 152 24.05 3.50 10.43
N GLN A 153 23.29 4.30 11.17
CA GLN A 153 22.24 3.79 12.06
C GLN A 153 21.16 3.00 11.28
N VAL A 154 20.78 3.46 10.09
CA VAL A 154 19.82 2.73 9.24
C VAL A 154 20.40 1.41 8.74
N SER A 155 21.67 1.40 8.35
CA SER A 155 22.36 0.17 7.95
C SER A 155 22.42 -0.84 9.09
N ASP A 156 22.73 -0.39 10.31
CA ASP A 156 22.75 -1.25 11.51
C ASP A 156 21.34 -1.80 11.80
N GLN A 157 20.30 -0.96 11.70
CA GLN A 157 18.90 -1.38 11.87
C GLN A 157 18.47 -2.41 10.81
N LEU A 158 18.92 -2.27 9.57
CA LEU A 158 18.63 -3.25 8.52
C LEU A 158 19.35 -4.56 8.76
N ALA A 159 20.62 -4.52 9.15
CA ALA A 159 21.39 -5.71 9.49
C ALA A 159 20.76 -6.47 10.66
N GLN A 160 20.38 -5.78 11.73
CA GLN A 160 19.70 -6.38 12.87
C GLN A 160 18.35 -7.00 12.46
N ALA A 161 17.55 -6.29 11.68
CA ALA A 161 16.27 -6.83 11.21
C ALA A 161 16.45 -8.10 10.38
N GLU A 162 17.45 -8.15 9.49
CA GLU A 162 17.74 -9.33 8.68
C GLU A 162 18.25 -10.50 9.51
N GLU A 163 19.12 -10.25 10.49
CA GLU A 163 19.63 -11.25 11.43
C GLU A 163 18.51 -11.85 12.30
N ASP A 164 17.65 -11.00 12.87
CA ASP A 164 16.51 -11.43 13.69
C ASP A 164 15.56 -12.33 12.87
N LEU A 165 15.22 -11.91 11.65
CA LEU A 165 14.33 -12.66 10.76
C LEU A 165 14.94 -14.01 10.33
N LEU A 166 16.21 -14.03 9.97
CA LEU A 166 16.90 -15.26 9.57
C LEU A 166 16.96 -16.23 10.75
N THR A 167 17.30 -15.75 11.94
CA THR A 167 17.34 -16.56 13.16
C THR A 167 15.98 -17.19 13.46
N SER A 168 14.89 -16.41 13.41
CA SER A 168 13.53 -16.93 13.59
C SER A 168 13.12 -17.96 12.52
N LEU A 169 13.48 -17.71 11.26
CA LEU A 169 13.14 -18.60 10.16
C LEU A 169 13.94 -19.91 10.21
N GLU A 170 15.20 -19.87 10.63
CA GLU A 170 16.05 -21.06 10.80
C GLU A 170 15.46 -22.04 11.83
N VAL A 171 14.87 -21.53 12.92
CA VAL A 171 14.14 -22.36 13.90
C VAL A 171 12.98 -23.12 13.26
N SER A 172 12.36 -22.54 12.22
CA SER A 172 11.27 -23.15 11.45
C SER A 172 11.76 -24.07 10.31
N GLY A 173 13.07 -24.27 10.17
CA GLY A 173 13.69 -25.12 9.15
C GLY A 173 14.01 -24.42 7.84
N PHE A 174 14.11 -23.09 7.83
CA PHE A 174 14.45 -22.31 6.64
C PHE A 174 15.84 -22.68 6.11
N SER A 175 15.93 -22.90 4.79
CA SER A 175 17.19 -23.25 4.14
C SER A 175 18.01 -21.99 3.85
N LYS A 176 19.26 -21.97 4.32
CA LYS A 176 20.25 -20.90 4.07
C LYS A 176 20.57 -20.61 2.59
N HIS A 177 20.10 -21.46 1.67
CA HIS A 177 20.28 -21.24 0.23
C HIS A 177 19.23 -20.29 -0.37
N LEU A 178 18.15 -19.97 0.37
CA LEU A 178 17.11 -19.05 -0.07
C LEU A 178 17.47 -17.62 0.36
N GLU A 179 17.46 -16.68 -0.60
CA GLU A 179 17.65 -15.27 -0.29
C GLU A 179 16.38 -14.67 0.32
N LEU A 180 16.53 -13.99 1.47
CA LEU A 180 15.43 -13.28 2.16
C LEU A 180 14.66 -12.34 1.20
N LYS A 181 15.39 -11.67 0.31
CA LYS A 181 14.82 -10.79 -0.71
C LYS A 181 13.89 -11.53 -1.67
N ALA A 182 14.29 -12.71 -2.15
CA ALA A 182 13.52 -13.51 -3.10
C ALA A 182 12.23 -14.02 -2.44
N VAL A 183 12.34 -14.56 -1.22
CA VAL A 183 11.20 -15.01 -0.41
C VAL A 183 10.22 -13.86 -0.16
N TYR A 184 10.73 -12.69 0.22
CA TYR A 184 9.89 -11.52 0.42
C TYR A 184 9.18 -11.06 -0.85
N GLN A 185 9.81 -11.15 -2.03
CA GLN A 185 9.20 -10.75 -3.30
C GLN A 185 7.95 -11.57 -3.64
N LEU A 186 7.92 -12.87 -3.30
CA LEU A 186 6.76 -13.74 -3.50
C LEU A 186 5.50 -13.21 -2.81
N THR A 187 5.67 -12.46 -1.71
CA THR A 187 4.57 -11.91 -0.91
C THR A 187 3.92 -10.65 -1.52
N ARG A 188 4.49 -10.06 -2.58
CA ARG A 188 4.09 -8.75 -3.12
C ARG A 188 2.89 -8.78 -4.07
N GLN A 189 1.96 -9.70 -3.85
CA GLN A 189 0.82 -9.94 -4.73
C GLN A 189 -0.46 -9.24 -4.25
N ILE A 190 -0.51 -8.88 -2.96
CA ILE A 190 -1.71 -8.33 -2.33
C ILE A 190 -1.94 -6.88 -2.79
N LYS A 191 -3.18 -6.59 -3.18
CA LYS A 191 -3.69 -5.26 -3.58
C LYS A 191 -4.58 -4.69 -2.47
N PRO A 192 -4.73 -3.35 -2.38
CA PRO A 192 -5.68 -2.77 -1.44
C PRO A 192 -7.13 -3.22 -1.75
N PRO A 193 -8.00 -3.29 -0.73
CA PRO A 193 -9.42 -3.53 -0.92
C PRO A 193 -10.05 -2.51 -1.86
N ALA A 194 -11.02 -2.94 -2.68
CA ALA A 194 -11.71 -2.05 -3.63
C ALA A 194 -12.37 -0.84 -2.95
N LEU A 195 -12.85 -1.00 -1.71
CA LEU A 195 -13.41 0.10 -0.92
C LEU A 195 -12.37 1.21 -0.64
N TRP A 196 -11.10 0.84 -0.40
CA TRP A 196 -10.03 1.81 -0.18
C TRP A 196 -9.65 2.52 -1.49
N ASP A 197 -9.61 1.76 -2.60
CA ASP A 197 -9.39 2.32 -3.94
C ASP A 197 -10.45 3.37 -4.28
N MET A 198 -11.74 3.05 -4.08
CA MET A 198 -12.84 3.99 -4.34
C MET A 198 -12.79 5.21 -3.43
N ALA A 199 -12.47 5.05 -2.15
CA ALA A 199 -12.37 6.16 -1.20
C ALA A 199 -11.25 7.14 -1.59
N VAL A 200 -10.10 6.63 -2.04
CA VAL A 200 -8.99 7.46 -2.51
C VAL A 200 -9.34 8.14 -3.83
N LEU A 201 -9.68 7.37 -4.87
CA LEU A 201 -9.93 7.91 -6.21
C LEU A 201 -11.09 8.91 -6.23
N GLY A 202 -12.16 8.64 -5.47
CA GLY A 202 -13.30 9.56 -5.35
C GLY A 202 -12.98 10.86 -4.61
N SER A 203 -11.89 10.91 -3.82
CA SER A 203 -11.47 12.11 -3.09
C SER A 203 -10.40 12.93 -3.84
N VAL A 204 -9.85 12.44 -4.96
CA VAL A 204 -8.75 13.13 -5.67
C VAL A 204 -9.13 14.54 -6.12
N PRO A 205 -10.30 14.79 -6.75
CA PRO A 205 -10.68 16.14 -7.15
C PRO A 205 -10.71 17.11 -5.97
N GLU A 206 -11.29 16.69 -4.84
CA GLU A 206 -11.36 17.48 -3.60
C GLU A 206 -9.95 17.81 -3.08
N TRP A 207 -9.05 16.83 -3.03
CA TRP A 207 -7.69 17.05 -2.52
C TRP A 207 -6.86 17.97 -3.42
N LEU A 208 -7.08 17.92 -4.74
CA LEU A 208 -6.46 18.85 -5.68
C LEU A 208 -6.90 20.30 -5.42
N GLU A 209 -8.18 20.52 -5.18
CA GLU A 209 -8.76 21.84 -4.93
C GLU A 209 -8.38 22.40 -3.56
N TRP A 210 -8.50 21.61 -2.50
CA TRP A 210 -8.40 22.13 -1.14
C TRP A 210 -6.97 22.11 -0.58
N GLY A 211 -6.10 21.21 -1.04
CA GLY A 211 -4.70 21.08 -0.57
C GLY A 211 -4.53 21.18 0.95
N GLY A 212 -5.58 20.81 1.68
CA GLY A 212 -5.69 20.90 3.12
C GLY A 212 -5.62 19.51 3.73
N GLU A 213 -4.82 19.40 4.77
CA GLU A 213 -4.64 18.21 5.59
C GLU A 213 -5.99 17.58 5.92
N TYR A 214 -6.12 16.29 5.63
CA TYR A 214 -7.18 15.49 6.23
C TYR A 214 -6.99 15.54 7.76
N THR A 215 -7.70 16.45 8.40
CA THR A 215 -7.83 16.54 9.85
C THR A 215 -9.08 15.75 10.22
N MET A 216 -8.99 14.93 11.27
CA MET A 216 -9.99 13.97 11.78
C MET A 216 -11.39 14.53 12.09
N ALA A 217 -11.69 15.79 11.76
CA ALA A 217 -12.92 16.49 12.09
C ALA A 217 -13.74 16.83 10.84
N GLN A 218 -14.37 15.84 10.20
CA GLN A 218 -15.65 15.96 9.45
C GLN A 218 -16.28 14.56 9.24
N PRO A 219 -17.61 14.47 9.13
CA PRO A 219 -18.46 13.68 10.00
C PRO A 219 -18.32 12.18 9.78
N THR A 220 -18.61 11.41 10.83
CA THR A 220 -18.98 10.02 10.71
C THR A 220 -19.97 9.87 9.56
N ILE A 221 -19.52 9.29 8.44
CA ILE A 221 -20.44 8.66 7.51
C ILE A 221 -20.94 7.45 8.31
N SER A 222 -21.99 7.67 9.09
CA SER A 222 -22.82 6.58 9.57
C SER A 222 -23.13 5.73 8.35
N PRO A 223 -22.84 4.41 8.35
CA PRO A 223 -23.20 3.58 7.23
C PRO A 223 -24.70 3.80 6.99
N PRO A 224 -25.15 3.95 5.73
CA PRO A 224 -26.56 4.10 5.47
C PRO A 224 -27.26 2.93 6.15
N GLY A 225 -28.13 3.25 7.11
CA GLY A 225 -28.93 2.25 7.79
C GLY A 225 -29.54 1.34 6.73
N VAL A 226 -29.67 0.05 7.06
CA VAL A 226 -29.99 -1.12 6.21
C VAL A 226 -31.14 -0.91 5.19
N SER A 227 -31.90 0.17 5.30
CA SER A 227 -32.88 0.67 4.34
C SER A 227 -32.29 1.26 3.04
N GLY A 228 -31.12 1.91 3.06
CA GLY A 228 -30.53 2.61 1.91
C GLY A 228 -29.85 1.70 0.86
N MET A 229 -29.39 0.52 1.27
CA MET A 229 -28.75 -0.45 0.37
C MET A 229 -29.72 -1.09 -0.64
N LYS A 230 -31.03 -1.08 -0.37
CA LYS A 230 -32.04 -1.63 -1.29
C LYS A 230 -32.35 -0.69 -2.47
N GLN A 231 -32.24 0.63 -2.28
CA GLN A 231 -32.53 1.61 -3.35
C GLN A 231 -31.36 1.77 -4.34
N ILE A 232 -30.10 1.61 -3.89
CA ILE A 232 -28.94 1.70 -4.79
C ILE A 232 -28.82 0.42 -5.65
N ALA A 233 -29.14 -0.75 -5.10
CA ALA A 233 -29.19 -2.01 -5.84
C ALA A 233 -30.30 -2.05 -6.92
N SER A 234 -31.47 -1.43 -6.67
CA SER A 234 -32.54 -1.34 -7.69
C SER A 234 -32.15 -0.41 -8.85
N SER A 235 -31.41 0.67 -8.55
CA SER A 235 -30.94 1.65 -9.53
C SER A 235 -29.89 1.06 -10.48
N LEU A 236 -28.96 0.25 -9.97
CA LEU A 236 -27.92 -0.40 -10.77
C LEU A 236 -28.43 -1.62 -11.57
N SER A 237 -29.51 -2.27 -11.13
CA SER A 237 -30.12 -3.39 -11.88
C SER A 237 -30.91 -2.93 -13.12
N THR A 238 -31.39 -1.67 -13.13
CA THR A 238 -32.14 -1.10 -14.24
C THR A 238 -31.21 -0.67 -15.38
N THR A 239 -30.03 -0.14 -15.05
CA THR A 239 -29.02 0.25 -16.06
C THR A 239 -28.30 -0.95 -16.68
N ARG A 240 -28.15 -2.07 -15.95
CA ARG A 240 -27.49 -3.29 -16.46
C ARG A 240 -28.38 -4.16 -17.39
N LYS A 241 -29.70 -3.92 -17.41
CA LYS A 241 -30.64 -4.57 -18.36
C LYS A 241 -30.69 -3.91 -19.74
N SER A 242 -30.01 -2.78 -19.95
CA SER A 242 -30.01 -2.02 -21.21
C SER A 242 -28.81 -2.32 -22.14
N MET A 243 -27.80 -3.08 -21.69
CA MET A 243 -26.57 -3.31 -22.47
C MET A 243 -26.21 -4.78 -22.74
N HIS A 244 -27.15 -5.72 -22.65
CA HIS A 244 -26.97 -7.12 -23.09
C HIS A 244 -28.11 -7.60 -24.00
N ARG A 245 -28.07 -7.17 -25.26
CA ARG A 245 -28.54 -7.94 -26.42
C ARG A 245 -27.52 -7.71 -27.53
N HIS A 246 -27.03 -8.82 -28.11
CA HIS A 246 -25.86 -8.96 -29.00
C HIS A 246 -24.54 -9.03 -28.22
N GLU A 247 -23.79 -10.15 -28.12
CA GLU A 247 -23.77 -11.43 -28.82
C GLU A 247 -23.28 -12.54 -27.86
N LEU A 248 -23.94 -13.69 -27.93
CA LEU A 248 -23.41 -14.98 -27.47
C LEU A 248 -22.56 -15.55 -28.61
N PHE A 249 -21.35 -16.07 -28.39
CA PHE A 249 -20.83 -17.25 -29.10
C PHE A 249 -19.57 -17.85 -28.41
N TYR A 250 -19.78 -18.97 -27.72
CA TYR A 250 -19.03 -20.25 -27.73
C TYR A 250 -17.57 -20.45 -27.22
N ASN A 251 -17.46 -21.60 -26.50
CA ASN A 251 -16.35 -22.56 -26.29
C ASN A 251 -15.25 -22.22 -25.28
N VAL A 252 -15.11 -22.93 -24.14
CA VAL A 252 -14.80 -24.36 -23.91
C VAL A 252 -13.50 -24.78 -24.59
N ILE A 253 -12.40 -24.81 -23.83
CA ILE A 253 -11.27 -25.74 -24.03
C ILE A 253 -10.70 -26.12 -22.66
N GLU A 254 -10.81 -27.41 -22.34
CA GLU A 254 -10.02 -28.15 -21.35
C GLU A 254 -8.55 -28.16 -21.75
N TYR A 255 -7.62 -28.17 -20.79
CA TYR A 255 -6.36 -28.89 -21.01
C TYR A 255 -5.89 -29.60 -19.74
N ARG A 256 -5.96 -30.93 -19.82
CA ARG A 256 -5.04 -31.88 -19.18
C ARG A 256 -3.73 -31.89 -19.98
N ASN A 257 -2.62 -31.67 -19.27
CA ASN A 257 -1.41 -32.52 -19.19
C ASN A 257 -0.25 -31.67 -18.68
#